data_AF-A0A6V7PWV2-F1
#
_entry.id   AF-A0A6V7PWV2-F1
#
_cell.length_a   1.000
_cell.length_b   1.000
_cell.length_c   1.000
_cell.angle_alpha   90.00
_cell.angle_beta   90.00
_cell.angle_gamma   90.00
#
_symmetry.space_group_name_H-M   'P 1'
#
loop_
_entity.id
_entity.type
_entity.pdbx_description
1 polymer ?
#
loop_
_entity_poly.entity_id
_entity_poly.type
_entity_poly.pdbx_seq_one_letter_code
_entity_poly.pdbx_strand_id
1 'polypeptide(L)'
;MQFGPSLVGLIRGKTDEENAAAAEQAILGLELLEEAYEKSSRGKRFFGGDDVGYLDIVLGSSLRWIEVIEIMRGIKLLDNAKFPLLAAWAERFRAAAVVKKLMPEAGKLMEYAKEVQAKMNAAAAN
;
A
#
# COMPACT_ATOMS: atom_id res chain seq x y z
N MET A 1 13.44 5.32 -2.33
CA MET A 1 12.05 5.10 -2.81
C MET A 1 11.22 6.26 -2.28
N GLN A 2 10.72 7.14 -3.14
CA GLN A 2 9.86 8.25 -2.71
C GLN A 2 8.42 7.72 -2.67
N PHE A 3 7.88 7.55 -1.46
CA PHE A 3 6.52 7.07 -1.26
C PHE A 3 5.50 8.20 -1.44
N GLY A 4 4.25 7.84 -1.75
CA GLY A 4 3.15 8.80 -1.82
C GLY A 4 2.92 9.51 -0.47
N PRO A 5 2.47 10.78 -0.45
CA PRO A 5 2.33 11.58 0.77
C PRO A 5 1.50 10.93 1.89
N SER A 6 0.47 10.14 1.53
CA SER A 6 -0.40 9.44 2.47
C SER A 6 0.28 8.25 3.17
N LEU A 7 1.00 7.40 2.43
CA LEU A 7 1.79 6.31 3.01
C LEU A 7 2.92 6.85 3.89
N VAL A 8 3.53 7.96 3.48
CA VAL A 8 4.51 8.69 4.29
C VAL A 8 3.87 9.24 5.57
N GLY A 9 2.67 9.80 5.49
CA GLY A 9 1.89 10.27 6.64
C GLY A 9 1.61 9.15 7.64
N LEU A 10 1.14 7.99 7.18
CA LEU A 10 0.84 6.83 8.02
C LEU A 10 2.09 6.22 8.68
N ILE A 11 3.24 6.30 8.01
CA ILE A 11 4.53 5.87 8.56
C ILE A 11 5.11 6.91 9.53
N ARG A 12 4.66 8.18 9.49
CA ARG A 12 5.23 9.27 10.30
C ARG A 12 4.33 9.78 11.43
N GLY A 13 3.02 9.57 11.33
CA GLY A 13 2.03 10.12 12.26
C GLY A 13 2.30 9.74 13.71
N LYS A 14 2.25 10.74 14.58
CA LYS A 14 2.56 10.63 16.01
C LYS A 14 1.31 10.62 16.87
N THR A 15 0.23 11.23 16.38
CA THR A 15 -1.07 11.26 17.06
C THR A 15 -2.10 10.41 16.32
N ASP A 16 -3.15 10.02 17.03
CA ASP A 16 -4.27 9.29 16.42
C ASP A 16 -4.97 10.12 15.34
N GLU A 17 -5.01 11.45 15.49
CA GLU A 17 -5.59 12.37 14.51
C GLU A 17 -4.77 12.48 13.22
N GLU A 18 -3.44 12.57 13.32
CA GLU A 18 -2.56 12.55 12.14
C GLU A 18 -2.66 11.21 11.38
N ASN A 19 -2.74 10.11 12.13
CA ASN A 19 -2.90 8.78 11.55
C ASN A 19 -4.27 8.64 10.87
N ALA A 20 -5.34 9.13 11.50
CA ALA A 20 -6.69 9.09 10.94
C ALA A 20 -6.79 9.92 9.65
N ALA A 21 -6.26 11.15 9.63
CA ALA A 21 -6.24 11.98 8.43
C ALA A 21 -5.43 11.34 7.29
N ALA A 22 -4.27 10.74 7.60
CA ALA A 22 -3.46 10.05 6.60
C ALA A 22 -4.15 8.75 6.09
N ALA A 23 -4.88 8.04 6.95
CA ALA A 23 -5.67 6.87 6.58
C ALA A 23 -6.82 7.26 5.65
N GLU A 24 -7.54 8.33 5.95
CA GLU A 24 -8.61 8.85 5.10
C GLU A 24 -8.09 9.22 3.71
N GLN A 25 -6.95 9.93 3.63
CA GLN A 25 -6.31 10.24 2.35
C GLN A 25 -5.87 8.99 1.58
N ALA A 26 -5.39 7.95 2.27
CA ALA A 26 -5.05 6.68 1.64
C ALA A 26 -6.31 5.97 1.11
N ILE A 27 -7.42 5.99 1.84
CA ILE A 27 -8.70 5.41 1.46
C ILE A 27 -9.25 6.11 0.21
N LEU A 28 -9.26 7.45 0.16
CA LEU A 28 -9.67 8.21 -1.03
C LEU A 28 -8.83 7.86 -2.27
N GLY A 29 -7.53 7.65 -2.09
CA GLY A 29 -6.65 7.18 -3.16
C GLY A 29 -6.99 5.77 -3.65
N LEU A 30 -7.36 4.87 -2.74
CA LEU A 30 -7.80 3.51 -3.06
C LEU A 30 -9.15 3.50 -3.77
N GLU A 31 -10.09 4.37 -3.38
CA GLU A 31 -11.38 4.55 -4.08
C GLU A 31 -11.16 4.97 -5.53
N LEU A 32 -10.30 5.96 -5.76
CA LEU A 32 -9.95 6.39 -7.12
C LEU A 32 -9.30 5.27 -7.94
N LEU A 33 -8.43 4.47 -7.31
CA LEU A 33 -7.77 3.34 -7.97
C LEU A 33 -8.74 2.19 -8.28
N GLU A 34 -9.72 1.93 -7.42
CA GLU A 34 -10.78 0.93 -7.62
C GLU A 34 -11.62 1.31 -8.85
N GLU A 35 -12.09 2.55 -8.91
CA GLU A 35 -12.80 3.07 -10.08
C GLU A 35 -11.94 3.06 -11.35
N ALA A 36 -10.68 3.47 -11.23
CA ALA A 36 -9.75 3.44 -12.35
C ALA A 36 -9.55 2.00 -12.84
N TYR A 37 -9.40 1.04 -11.93
CA TYR A 37 -9.24 -0.37 -12.28
C TYR A 37 -10.47 -0.90 -13.04
N GLU A 38 -11.67 -0.60 -12.57
CA GLU A 38 -12.91 -0.99 -13.25
C GLU A 38 -12.96 -0.45 -14.70
N LYS A 39 -12.68 0.84 -14.86
CA LYS A 39 -12.74 1.54 -16.16
C LYS A 39 -11.62 1.09 -17.12
N SER A 40 -10.41 0.90 -16.60
CA SER A 40 -9.21 0.68 -17.43
C SER A 40 -8.88 -0.78 -17.68
N SER A 41 -9.21 -1.69 -16.74
CA SER A 41 -8.97 -3.13 -16.92
C SER A 41 -9.85 -3.73 -18.00
N ARG A 42 -11.03 -3.14 -18.31
CA ARG A 42 -12.01 -3.69 -19.26
C ARG A 42 -12.35 -5.17 -18.98
N GLY A 43 -12.41 -5.54 -17.70
CA GLY A 43 -12.66 -6.91 -17.25
C GLY A 43 -11.44 -7.84 -17.31
N LYS A 44 -10.26 -7.32 -17.61
CA LYS A 44 -9.01 -8.08 -17.64
C LYS A 44 -8.37 -8.22 -16.25
N ARG A 45 -7.31 -9.02 -16.18
CA ARG A 45 -6.70 -9.48 -14.92
C ARG A 45 -5.86 -8.41 -14.22
N PHE A 46 -5.32 -7.47 -14.99
CA PHE A 46 -4.37 -6.44 -14.60
C PHE A 46 -4.72 -5.10 -15.24
N PHE A 47 -4.15 -4.00 -14.73
CA PHE A 47 -4.22 -2.69 -15.40
C PHE A 47 -3.57 -2.73 -16.80
N GLY A 48 -2.55 -3.58 -16.98
CA GLY A 48 -1.94 -3.88 -18.27
C GLY A 48 -2.79 -4.77 -19.20
N GLY A 49 -3.98 -5.20 -18.78
CA GLY A 49 -4.82 -6.13 -19.52
C GLY A 49 -4.61 -7.58 -19.07
N ASP A 50 -4.21 -8.44 -19.99
CA ASP A 50 -4.03 -9.88 -19.71
C ASP A 50 -2.75 -10.17 -18.91
N ASP A 51 -1.73 -9.32 -19.07
CA ASP A 51 -0.41 -9.40 -18.42
C ASP A 51 -0.14 -8.21 -17.49
N VAL A 52 0.85 -8.38 -16.60
CA VAL A 52 1.30 -7.33 -15.66
C VAL A 52 1.85 -6.14 -16.46
N GLY A 53 1.23 -4.97 -16.29
CA GLY A 53 1.66 -3.71 -16.88
C GLY A 53 2.40 -2.80 -15.91
N TYR A 54 2.72 -1.59 -16.38
CA TYR A 54 3.44 -0.59 -15.59
C TYR A 54 2.72 -0.21 -14.30
N LEU A 55 1.42 0.10 -14.37
CA LEU A 55 0.62 0.47 -13.20
C LEU A 55 0.52 -0.67 -12.18
N ASP A 56 0.46 -1.91 -12.66
CA ASP A 56 0.44 -3.08 -11.78
C ASP A 56 1.74 -3.18 -10.96
N ILE A 57 2.90 -2.90 -11.58
CA ILE A 57 4.19 -2.90 -10.89
C ILE A 57 4.26 -1.78 -9.85
N VAL A 58 3.85 -0.56 -10.21
CA VAL A 58 3.86 0.60 -9.31
C VAL A 58 2.98 0.35 -8.09
N LEU A 59 1.71 -0.03 -8.32
CA LEU A 59 0.78 -0.30 -7.23
C LEU A 59 1.18 -1.54 -6.44
N GLY A 60 1.62 -2.59 -7.14
CA GLY A 60 2.03 -3.86 -6.55
C GLY A 60 3.23 -3.72 -5.61
N SER A 61 4.18 -2.84 -5.94
CA SER A 61 5.32 -2.51 -5.06
C SER A 61 4.89 -1.84 -3.73
N SER A 62 3.71 -1.22 -3.70
CA SER A 62 3.16 -0.55 -2.52
C SER A 62 2.39 -1.51 -1.60
N LEU A 63 1.99 -2.70 -2.08
CA LEU A 63 1.17 -3.65 -1.30
C LEU A 63 1.84 -4.11 0.00
N ARG A 64 3.16 -4.27 0.01
CA ARG A 64 3.89 -4.61 1.25
C ARG A 64 3.87 -3.50 2.28
N TRP A 65 3.95 -2.25 1.82
CA TRP A 65 3.89 -1.11 2.71
C TRP A 65 2.50 -0.93 3.30
N ILE A 66 1.46 -1.18 2.50
CA ILE A 66 0.08 -1.22 2.98
C ILE A 66 -0.05 -2.29 4.08
N GLU A 67 0.44 -3.51 3.87
CA GLU A 67 0.43 -4.59 4.88
C GLU A 67 1.17 -4.17 6.18
N VAL A 68 2.35 -3.57 6.06
CA VAL A 68 3.11 -3.07 7.23
C VAL A 68 2.31 -1.99 7.98
N ILE A 69 1.68 -1.05 7.28
CA ILE A 69 0.88 0.01 7.90
C ILE A 69 -0.36 -0.56 8.60
N GLU A 70 -1.06 -1.51 7.97
CA GLU A 70 -2.21 -2.20 8.56
C GLU A 70 -1.82 -2.84 9.90
N ILE A 71 -0.66 -3.52 9.96
CA ILE A 71 -0.14 -4.12 11.19
C ILE A 71 0.28 -3.07 12.21
N MET A 72 1.04 -2.04 11.79
CA MET A 72 1.59 -1.02 12.70
C MET A 72 0.51 -0.16 13.35
N ARG A 73 -0.57 0.11 12.62
CA ARG A 73 -1.64 1.03 13.06
C ARG A 73 -2.92 0.31 13.48
N GLY A 74 -3.00 -1.01 13.29
CA GLY A 74 -4.21 -1.79 13.61
C GLY A 74 -5.42 -1.41 12.74
N ILE A 75 -5.18 -0.93 11.52
CA ILE A 75 -6.22 -0.50 10.58
C ILE A 75 -6.29 -1.47 9.39
N LYS A 76 -7.41 -1.45 8.65
CA LYS A 76 -7.54 -2.15 7.38
C LYS A 76 -7.71 -1.13 6.26
N LEU A 77 -6.73 -1.03 5.36
CA LEU A 77 -6.75 -0.11 4.23
C LEU A 77 -7.29 -0.82 2.98
N LEU A 78 -6.69 -1.94 2.59
CA LEU A 78 -7.19 -2.72 1.46
C LEU A 78 -8.19 -3.76 1.96
N ASP A 79 -9.40 -3.27 2.26
CA ASP A 79 -10.52 -4.09 2.72
C ASP A 79 -11.30 -4.70 1.55
N ASN A 80 -11.57 -6.00 1.60
CA ASN A 80 -12.26 -6.71 0.51
C ASN A 80 -13.72 -6.28 0.32
N ALA A 81 -14.39 -5.80 1.38
CA ALA A 81 -15.77 -5.34 1.26
C ALA A 81 -15.85 -3.96 0.62
N LYS A 82 -14.84 -3.11 0.83
CA LYS A 82 -14.75 -1.78 0.21
C LYS A 82 -14.10 -1.77 -1.18
N PHE A 83 -13.06 -2.57 -1.38
CA PHE A 83 -12.24 -2.58 -2.59
C PHE A 83 -12.14 -3.99 -3.21
N PRO A 84 -13.28 -4.59 -3.62
CA PRO A 84 -13.30 -5.98 -4.08
C PRO A 84 -12.46 -6.22 -5.34
N LEU A 85 -12.38 -5.27 -6.28
CA LEU A 85 -11.64 -5.43 -7.52
C LEU A 85 -10.13 -5.34 -7.27
N LEU A 86 -9.69 -4.33 -6.52
CA LEU A 86 -8.29 -4.18 -6.12
C LEU A 86 -7.84 -5.31 -5.20
N ALA A 87 -8.68 -5.81 -4.30
CA ALA A 87 -8.38 -6.98 -3.50
C ALA A 87 -8.11 -8.22 -4.39
N ALA A 88 -9.02 -8.51 -5.32
CA ALA A 88 -8.86 -9.63 -6.24
C ALA A 88 -7.64 -9.45 -7.16
N TRP A 89 -7.38 -8.22 -7.60
CA TRP A 89 -6.18 -7.86 -8.35
C TRP A 89 -4.89 -8.09 -7.53
N ALA A 90 -4.86 -7.68 -6.27
CA ALA A 90 -3.70 -7.84 -5.39
C ALA A 90 -3.35 -9.31 -5.18
N GLU A 91 -4.36 -10.19 -5.02
CA GLU A 91 -4.14 -11.63 -4.93
C GLU A 91 -3.54 -12.21 -6.23
N ARG A 92 -4.05 -11.80 -7.40
CA ARG A 92 -3.47 -12.18 -8.69
C ARG A 92 -2.03 -11.69 -8.85
N PHE A 93 -1.76 -10.44 -8.46
CA PHE A 93 -0.43 -9.84 -8.54
C PHE A 93 0.58 -10.55 -7.63
N ARG A 94 0.20 -10.87 -6.38
CA ARG A 94 1.03 -11.64 -5.43
C ARG A 94 1.32 -13.05 -5.93
N ALA A 95 0.36 -13.68 -6.60
CA ALA A 95 0.52 -15.00 -7.19
C ALA A 95 1.44 -15.01 -8.42
N ALA A 96 1.70 -13.86 -9.06
CA ALA A 96 2.59 -13.77 -10.21
C ALA A 96 4.03 -14.12 -9.81
N ALA A 97 4.62 -15.11 -10.48
CA ALA A 97 5.87 -15.79 -10.09
C ALA A 97 7.09 -14.86 -9.90
N VAL A 98 7.11 -13.69 -10.56
CA VAL A 98 8.19 -12.68 -10.45
C VAL A 98 8.11 -11.93 -9.11
N VAL A 99 6.91 -11.71 -8.57
CA VAL A 99 6.68 -10.92 -7.36
C VAL A 99 7.12 -11.69 -6.11
N LYS A 100 6.87 -13.00 -6.06
CA LYS A 100 7.19 -13.83 -4.89
C LYS A 100 8.70 -13.91 -4.58
N LYS A 101 9.57 -13.76 -5.58
CA LYS A 101 11.04 -13.79 -5.40
C LYS A 101 11.64 -12.45 -4.98
N LEU A 102 10.94 -11.34 -5.21
CA LEU A 102 11.46 -9.98 -5.03
C LEU A 102 10.89 -9.27 -3.79
N MET A 103 9.81 -9.79 -3.21
CA MET A 103 9.15 -9.18 -2.05
C MET A 103 9.97 -9.40 -0.77
N PRO A 104 10.46 -8.32 -0.11
CA PRO A 104 11.16 -8.44 1.17
C PRO A 104 10.24 -9.07 2.21
N GLU A 105 10.75 -9.96 3.06
CA GLU A 105 9.99 -10.55 4.17
C GLU A 105 9.33 -9.47 5.03
N ALA A 106 8.04 -9.65 5.35
CA ALA A 106 7.25 -8.65 6.07
C ALA A 106 7.89 -8.24 7.40
N GLY A 107 8.53 -9.17 8.12
CA GLY A 107 9.28 -8.89 9.35
C GLY A 107 10.43 -7.91 9.16
N LYS A 108 11.27 -8.10 8.12
CA LYS A 108 12.38 -7.19 7.81
C LYS A 108 11.89 -5.79 7.43
N LEU A 109 10.77 -5.73 6.71
CA LEU A 109 10.17 -4.45 6.34
C LEU A 109 9.58 -3.72 7.55
N MET A 110 8.99 -4.46 8.51
CA MET A 110 8.53 -3.89 9.78
C MET A 110 9.68 -3.37 10.65
N GLU A 111 10.79 -4.09 10.75
CA GLU A 111 11.99 -3.62 11.47
C GLU A 111 12.50 -2.31 10.88
N TYR A 112 12.65 -2.27 9.56
CA TYR A 112 13.04 -1.05 8.85
C TYR A 112 12.04 0.10 9.06
N ALA A 113 10.73 -0.17 9.03
CA ALA A 113 9.71 0.85 9.29
C ALA A 113 9.81 1.42 10.72
N LYS A 114 10.04 0.56 11.73
CA LYS A 114 10.28 0.98 13.12
C LYS A 114 11.56 1.81 13.26
N GLU A 115 12.64 1.43 12.57
CA GLU A 115 13.87 2.23 12.55
C GLU A 115 13.67 3.60 11.92
N VAL A 116 12.94 3.67 10.80
CA VAL A 116 12.60 4.94 10.14
C VAL A 116 11.77 5.82 11.06
N GLN A 117 10.75 5.26 11.71
CA GLN A 117 9.95 5.98 12.71
C GLN A 117 10.82 6.50 13.86
N ALA A 118 11.71 5.67 14.41
CA ALA A 118 12.59 6.05 15.52
C ALA A 118 13.58 7.16 15.13
N LYS A 119 14.24 7.04 13.96
CA LYS A 119 15.18 8.05 13.43
C LYS A 119 14.48 9.39 13.20
N MET A 120 13.26 9.37 12.67
CA MET A 120 12.46 10.58 12.45
C MET A 120 11.96 11.18 13.77
N ASN A 121 11.61 10.36 14.76
CA ASN A 121 11.24 10.84 16.10
C ASN A 121 12.41 11.56 16.79
N ALA A 122 13.64 11.03 16.66
CA ALA A 122 14.84 11.64 17.21
C ALA A 122 15.25 12.94 16.49
N ALA A 123 15.13 12.99 15.16
CA ALA A 123 15.46 14.18 14.37
C ALA A 123 14.51 15.38 14.59
N ALA A 124 13.30 15.15 15.11
CA ALA A 124 12.33 16.18 15.44
C ALA A 124 12.38 16.65 16.91
N ALA A 125 13.26 16.04 17.72
CA ALA A 125 13.48 16.40 19.12
C ALA A 125 14.71 17.31 19.33
N ASN A 126 15.43 17.63 18.24
CA ASN A 126 16.53 18.60 18.15
C ASN A 126 16.09 19.80 17.31
#